data_AF-A0ABD5LQ69-F1
#
_entry.id   AF-A0ABD5LQ69-F1
#
_cell.length_a   1.000
_cell.length_b   1.000
_cell.length_c   1.000
_cell.angle_alpha   90.00
_cell.angle_beta   90.00
_cell.angle_gamma   90.00
#
_symmetry.space_group_name_H-M   'P 1'
#
loop_
_entity.id
_entity.type
_entity.pdbx_description
1 polymer ?
#
loop_
_entity_poly.entity_id
_entity_poly.type
_entity_poly.pdbx_seq_one_letter_code
_entity_poly.pdbx_strand_id
1 'polypeptide(L)'
;MVPANRRAQLFQMEEACRQTQRQLDLIDRQIIRRMTALIPDLKPQRIGYRRGKPAEPGSFLERYRSNLSAITAERQPEIDALSRKLARQEEAIATFRERHCRDHSRAA
;
A
#
# COMPACT_ATOMS: atom_id res chain seq x y z
N MET A 1 -4.43 -13.88 39.00
CA MET A 1 -5.16 -13.64 37.74
C MET A 1 -4.41 -12.61 36.88
N VAL A 2 -3.44 -13.02 36.03
CA VAL A 2 -2.81 -12.13 35.00
C VAL A 2 -2.53 -12.87 33.67
N PRO A 3 -3.55 -13.37 32.93
CA PRO A 3 -3.38 -13.72 31.51
C PRO A 3 -4.14 -12.79 30.55
N ALA A 4 -5.14 -12.03 31.03
CA ALA A 4 -6.00 -11.20 30.19
C ALA A 4 -5.25 -10.02 29.54
N ASN A 5 -4.32 -9.38 30.26
CA ASN A 5 -3.58 -8.23 29.75
C ASN A 5 -2.64 -8.57 28.59
N ARG A 6 -2.07 -9.78 28.53
CA ARG A 6 -1.12 -10.17 27.47
C ARG A 6 -1.83 -10.42 26.14
N ARG A 7 -2.98 -11.11 26.18
CA ARG A 7 -3.82 -11.32 24.99
C ARG A 7 -4.41 -10.00 24.49
N ALA A 8 -4.84 -9.13 25.41
CA ALA A 8 -5.29 -7.79 25.06
C ALA A 8 -4.18 -6.94 24.43
N GLN A 9 -2.96 -6.99 24.96
CA GLN A 9 -1.81 -6.27 24.40
C GLN A 9 -1.42 -6.78 23.01
N LEU A 10 -1.39 -8.10 22.81
CA LEU A 10 -1.16 -8.69 21.49
C LEU A 10 -2.24 -8.25 20.48
N PHE A 11 -3.51 -8.30 20.89
CA PHE A 11 -4.62 -7.86 20.05
C PHE A 11 -4.49 -6.39 19.64
N GLN A 12 -4.08 -5.50 20.57
CA GLN A 12 -3.84 -4.09 20.25
C GLN A 12 -2.68 -3.89 19.26
N MET A 13 -1.60 -4.68 19.39
CA MET A 13 -0.48 -4.64 18.44
C MET A 13 -0.90 -5.12 17.05
N GLU A 14 -1.71 -6.19 16.98
CA GLU A 14 -2.26 -6.73 15.72
C GLU A 14 -3.24 -5.75 15.05
N GLU A 15 -4.09 -5.08 15.82
CA GLU A 15 -4.98 -4.03 15.31
C GLU A 15 -4.20 -2.82 14.77
N ALA A 16 -3.13 -2.40 15.45
CA ALA A 16 -2.26 -1.34 14.96
C ALA A 16 -1.55 -1.70 13.64
N CYS A 17 -1.22 -2.98 13.46
CA CYS A 17 -0.69 -3.53 12.22
C CYS A 17 -1.74 -3.49 11.11
N ARG A 18 -2.96 -4.01 11.37
CA ARG A 18 -4.09 -3.95 10.43
C ARG A 18 -4.45 -2.52 10.02
N GLN A 19 -4.38 -1.58 10.94
CA GLN A 19 -4.62 -0.17 10.65
C GLN A 19 -3.60 0.38 9.66
N THR A 20 -2.30 0.12 9.88
CA THR A 20 -1.23 0.54 8.96
C THR A 20 -1.39 -0.11 7.59
N GLN A 21 -1.79 -1.39 7.54
CA GLN A 21 -2.06 -2.10 6.29
C GLN A 21 -3.28 -1.54 5.54
N ARG A 22 -4.34 -1.15 6.26
CA ARG A 22 -5.50 -0.44 5.67
C ARG A 22 -5.09 0.91 5.10
N GLN A 23 -4.16 1.63 5.74
CA GLN A 23 -3.66 2.89 5.20
C GLN A 23 -2.91 2.68 3.88
N LEU A 24 -2.10 1.63 3.77
CA LEU A 24 -1.46 1.24 2.51
C LEU A 24 -2.49 0.88 1.43
N ASP A 25 -3.51 0.07 1.75
CA ASP A 25 -4.59 -0.27 0.80
C ASP A 25 -5.36 0.98 0.32
N LEU A 26 -5.60 1.95 1.21
CA LEU A 26 -6.22 3.22 0.84
C LEU A 26 -5.35 4.03 -0.14
N ILE A 27 -4.03 4.06 0.06
CA ILE A 27 -3.11 4.73 -0.86
C ILE A 27 -3.13 4.02 -2.22
N ASP A 28 -3.06 2.70 -2.23
CA ASP A 28 -3.12 1.89 -3.46
C ASP A 28 -4.41 2.16 -4.25
N ARG A 29 -5.56 2.16 -3.56
CA ARG A 29 -6.85 2.49 -4.16
C ARG A 29 -6.90 3.93 -4.70
N GLN A 30 -6.28 4.89 -4.02
CA GLN A 30 -6.18 6.26 -4.52
C GLN A 30 -5.35 6.34 -5.80
N ILE A 31 -4.24 5.61 -5.87
CA ILE A 31 -3.39 5.53 -7.08
C ILE A 31 -4.21 4.94 -8.23
N ILE A 32 -4.85 3.79 -8.03
CA ILE A 32 -5.68 3.11 -9.05
C ILE A 32 -6.83 4.01 -9.50
N ARG A 33 -7.53 4.67 -8.57
CA ARG A 33 -8.64 5.56 -8.89
C ARG A 33 -8.19 6.78 -9.69
N ARG A 34 -7.10 7.44 -9.28
CA ARG A 34 -6.54 8.59 -10.00
C ARG A 34 -6.08 8.18 -11.39
N MET A 35 -5.46 7.00 -11.51
CA MET A 35 -5.06 6.45 -12.79
C MET A 35 -6.25 6.16 -13.72
N THR A 36 -7.31 5.54 -13.19
CA THR A 36 -8.51 5.20 -13.97
C THR A 36 -9.24 6.46 -14.44
N ALA A 37 -9.25 7.52 -13.63
CA ALA A 37 -9.81 8.82 -13.99
C ALA A 37 -9.04 9.51 -15.13
N LEU A 38 -7.77 9.19 -15.35
CA LEU A 38 -6.96 9.76 -16.44
C LEU A 38 -7.15 9.01 -17.77
N ILE A 39 -7.73 7.80 -17.77
CA ILE A 39 -7.91 6.99 -18.99
C ILE A 39 -8.75 7.72 -20.07
N PRO A 40 -9.87 8.41 -19.75
CA PRO A 40 -10.65 9.15 -20.73
C PRO A 40 -9.89 10.29 -21.41
N ASP A 41 -9.10 11.06 -20.64
CA ASP A 41 -8.23 12.15 -21.15
C ASP A 41 -7.05 11.63 -21.97
N LEU A 42 -6.55 10.44 -21.63
CA LEU A 42 -5.48 9.79 -22.37
C LEU A 42 -5.97 9.12 -23.66
N LYS A 43 -7.24 8.76 -23.76
CA LYS A 43 -7.78 8.19 -25.01
C LYS A 43 -7.68 9.25 -26.11
N PRO A 44 -7.19 8.89 -27.31
CA PRO A 44 -7.26 9.80 -28.44
C PRO A 44 -8.73 10.13 -28.67
N GLN A 45 -9.10 11.37 -28.36
CA GLN A 45 -10.41 11.90 -28.63
C GLN A 45 -10.64 11.65 -30.12
N ARG A 46 -11.73 10.95 -30.48
CA ARG A 46 -12.16 10.74 -31.87
C ARG A 46 -12.60 12.08 -32.49
N ILE A 47 -11.78 13.13 -32.38
CA ILE A 47 -11.88 14.31 -33.22
C ILE A 47 -11.44 13.82 -34.59
N GLY A 48 -12.37 13.90 -35.55
CA GLY A 48 -12.37 13.14 -36.78
C GLY A 48 -11.03 13.07 -37.50
N TYR A 49 -10.85 11.96 -38.21
CA TYR A 49 -9.85 11.76 -39.26
C TYR A 49 -9.80 12.98 -40.20
N ARG A 50 -9.03 14.00 -39.84
CA ARG A 50 -8.65 15.09 -40.74
C ARG A 50 -7.16 15.27 -40.62
N ARG A 51 -6.49 14.63 -41.59
CA ARG A 51 -5.11 14.86 -42.01
C ARG A 51 -4.03 14.48 -41.01
N GLY A 52 -3.54 13.25 -41.19
CA GLY A 52 -2.13 12.94 -41.02
C GLY A 52 -1.74 12.43 -39.64
N LYS A 53 -1.72 11.10 -39.54
CA LYS A 53 -1.11 10.28 -38.48
C LYS A 53 -1.99 10.03 -37.25
N PRO A 54 -2.48 8.78 -37.04
CA PRO A 54 -3.11 8.42 -35.77
C PRO A 54 -2.10 8.62 -34.64
N ALA A 55 -2.56 9.05 -33.46
CA ALA A 55 -1.70 9.06 -32.28
C ALA A 55 -1.17 7.63 -32.06
N GLU A 56 0.13 7.44 -32.25
CA GLU A 56 0.78 6.13 -32.17
C GLU A 56 0.43 5.47 -30.83
N PRO A 57 -0.05 4.22 -30.80
CA PRO A 57 -0.40 3.51 -29.57
C PRO A 57 0.72 3.51 -28.51
N GLY A 58 1.98 3.57 -28.96
CA GLY A 58 3.16 3.70 -28.10
C GLY A 58 3.19 5.00 -27.30
N SER A 59 2.74 6.12 -27.87
CA SER A 59 2.70 7.43 -27.20
C SER A 59 1.67 7.48 -26.06
N PHE A 60 0.60 6.70 -26.17
CA PHE A 60 -0.38 6.52 -25.10
C PHE A 60 0.22 5.75 -23.92
N LEU A 61 0.84 4.60 -24.19
CA LEU A 61 1.43 3.77 -23.14
C LEU A 61 2.59 4.49 -22.43
N GLU A 62 3.37 5.29 -23.16
CA GLU A 62 4.44 6.10 -22.59
C GLU A 62 3.89 7.19 -21.65
N ARG A 63 2.88 7.95 -22.09
CA ARG A 63 2.20 8.94 -21.22
C ARG A 63 1.56 8.29 -20.00
N TYR A 64 0.94 7.14 -20.18
CA TYR A 64 0.33 6.37 -19.09
C TYR A 64 1.39 5.91 -18.07
N ARG A 65 2.53 5.38 -18.52
CA ARG A 65 3.64 4.97 -17.65
C ARG A 65 4.29 6.16 -16.94
N SER A 66 4.52 7.27 -17.64
CA SER A 66 5.07 8.48 -17.03
C SER A 66 4.12 9.05 -15.96
N ASN A 67 2.81 9.07 -16.22
CA ASN A 67 1.82 9.50 -15.23
C ASN A 67 1.73 8.55 -14.04
N LEU A 68 1.80 7.23 -14.26
CA LEU A 68 1.90 6.25 -13.17
C LEU A 68 3.12 6.55 -12.30
N SER A 69 4.29 6.67 -12.94
CA SER A 69 5.55 6.91 -12.25
C SER A 69 5.51 8.20 -11.44
N ALA A 70 4.91 9.27 -11.97
CA ALA A 70 4.76 10.53 -11.26
C ALA A 70 3.87 10.37 -10.01
N ILE A 71 2.67 9.79 -10.17
CA ILE A 71 1.73 9.58 -9.06
C ILE A 71 2.33 8.65 -7.99
N THR A 72 3.02 7.58 -8.41
CA THR A 72 3.69 6.66 -7.50
C THR A 72 4.85 7.36 -6.80
N ALA A 73 5.68 8.14 -7.50
CA ALA A 73 6.79 8.87 -6.89
C ALA A 73 6.33 9.89 -5.84
N GLU A 74 5.22 10.60 -6.08
CA GLU A 74 4.61 11.52 -5.10
C GLU A 74 4.19 10.81 -3.80
N ARG A 75 3.75 9.54 -3.89
CA ARG A 75 3.28 8.74 -2.74
C ARG A 75 4.32 7.79 -2.18
N GLN A 76 5.42 7.57 -2.89
CA GLN A 76 6.50 6.67 -2.50
C GLN A 76 7.06 6.94 -1.10
N PRO A 77 7.36 8.19 -0.67
CA PRO A 77 7.88 8.41 0.68
C PRO A 77 6.87 8.04 1.77
N GLU A 78 5.57 8.19 1.51
CA GLU A 78 4.49 7.79 2.41
C GLU A 78 4.38 6.26 2.48
N ILE A 79 4.40 5.58 1.33
CA ILE A 79 4.39 4.12 1.22
C ILE A 79 5.61 3.53 1.95
N ASP A 80 6.80 4.07 1.71
CA ASP A 80 8.04 3.60 2.34
C ASP A 80 8.02 3.81 3.86
N ALA A 81 7.49 4.94 4.33
CA ALA A 81 7.36 5.22 5.76
C ALA A 81 6.39 4.25 6.45
N LEU A 82 5.22 4.01 5.85
CA LEU A 82 4.23 3.05 6.36
C LEU A 82 4.75 1.60 6.28
N SER A 83 5.45 1.24 5.22
CA SER A 83 6.03 -0.10 5.06
C SER A 83 7.11 -0.37 6.10
N ARG A 84 8.01 0.60 6.34
CA ARG A 84 9.00 0.48 7.44
C ARG A 84 8.34 0.41 8.80
N LYS A 85 7.25 1.14 9.02
CA LYS A 85 6.48 1.08 10.27
C LYS A 85 5.83 -0.30 10.44
N LEU A 86 5.25 -0.86 9.38
CA LEU A 86 4.66 -2.19 9.38
C LEU A 86 5.69 -3.26 9.75
N ALA A 87 6.84 -3.27 9.09
CA ALA A 87 7.92 -4.21 9.38
C ALA A 87 8.37 -4.17 10.86
N ARG A 88 8.48 -2.97 11.44
CA ARG A 88 8.79 -2.80 12.88
C ARG A 88 7.68 -3.32 13.79
N GLN A 89 6.42 -3.13 13.42
CA GLN A 89 5.28 -3.65 14.18
C GLN A 89 5.24 -5.18 14.15
N GLU A 90 5.49 -5.78 12.98
CA GLU A 90 5.55 -7.23 12.79
C GLU A 90 6.70 -7.86 13.58
N GLU A 91 7.88 -7.26 13.56
CA GLU A 91 9.04 -7.70 14.35
C GLU A 91 8.76 -7.62 15.87
N ALA A 92 8.11 -6.55 16.32
CA ALA A 92 7.71 -6.40 17.72
C ALA A 92 6.69 -7.48 18.14
N ILE A 93 5.72 -7.80 17.28
CA ILE A 93 4.75 -8.88 17.52
C ILE A 93 5.45 -10.24 17.56
N ALA A 94 6.36 -10.52 16.63
CA ALA A 94 7.12 -11.77 16.59
C ALA A 94 7.94 -11.95 17.88
N THR A 95 8.69 -10.92 18.27
CA THR A 95 9.49 -10.91 19.50
C THR A 95 8.62 -11.10 20.74
N PHE A 96 7.46 -10.44 20.79
CA PHE A 96 6.51 -10.59 21.89
C PHE A 96 5.99 -12.03 22.00
N ARG A 97 5.61 -12.64 20.87
CA ARG A 97 5.17 -14.04 20.81
C ARG A 97 6.27 -15.01 21.23
N GLU A 98 7.51 -14.81 20.77
CA GLU A 98 8.65 -15.66 21.13
C GLU A 98 8.97 -15.60 22.63
N ARG A 99 9.03 -14.40 23.22
CA ARG A 99 9.28 -14.23 24.65
C ARG A 99 8.23 -14.96 25.48
N HIS A 100 6.95 -14.82 25.11
CA HIS A 100 5.87 -15.46 25.83
C HIS A 100 5.74 -16.97 25.59
N CYS A 101 6.13 -17.46 24.42
CA CYS A 101 6.25 -18.90 24.18
C CYS A 101 7.31 -19.51 25.11
N ARG A 102 8.50 -18.89 25.19
CA ARG A 102 9.60 -19.32 26.08
C ARG A 102 9.21 -19.25 27.57
N ASP A 103 8.48 -18.21 27.98
CA ASP A 103 7.97 -18.09 29.36
C ASP A 103 6.98 -19.20 29.71
N HIS A 104 6.12 -19.60 28.77
CA HIS A 104 5.20 -20.72 28.97
C HIS A 104 5.95 -22.06 29.06
N SER A 105 6.96 -22.27 28.21
CA SER A 105 7.79 -23.49 28.24
C SER A 105 8.66 -23.61 29.49
N ARG A 106 9.05 -22.48 30.12
CA ARG A 106 9.86 -22.46 31.35
C ARG A 106 9.02 -22.65 32.62
N ALA A 107 7.71 -22.45 32.53
CA ALA A 107 6.77 -22.55 33.65
C ALA A 107 5.99 -23.89 33.69
N ALA A 108 6.22 -24.78 32.72
CA ALA A 108 5.67 -26.14 32.63
C ALA A 108 6.76 -27.17 32.98
#